data_AF-A0A7V9AJ29-F1
#
_entry.id   AF-A0A7V9AJ29-F1
#
_cell.length_a   1.000
_cell.length_b   1.000
_cell.length_c   1.000
_cell.angle_alpha   90.00
_cell.angle_beta   90.00
_cell.angle_gamma   90.00
#
_symmetry.space_group_name_H-M   'P 1'
#
loop_
_entity.id
_entity.type
_entity.pdbx_description
1 polymer ?
#
loop_
_entity_poly.entity_id
_entity_poly.type
_entity_poly.pdbx_seq_one_letter_code
_entity_poly.pdbx_strand_id
1 'polypeptide(L)'
;MPLSRREFLLRSGLGVTAGALAGAAAWPRVAPAADVETPPDLNDWEAVRNEFDLSRDWIHLAGLLLASHPRPVREAIERHRRGLDDNPPHYLYGGYSSREGEVRQAAA
;
A
#
# COMPACT_ATOMS: atom_id res chain seq x y z
N MET A 1 33.20 30.28 28.96
CA MET A 1 33.99 29.27 28.23
C MET A 1 33.23 28.93 26.95
N PRO A 2 33.70 29.33 25.75
CA PRO A 2 32.99 29.00 24.51
C PRO A 2 33.08 27.51 24.24
N LEU A 3 31.94 26.85 24.02
CA LEU A 3 31.87 25.43 23.71
C LEU A 3 32.52 25.15 22.35
N SER A 4 33.45 24.20 22.30
CA SER A 4 34.08 23.79 21.05
C SER A 4 33.07 23.02 20.18
N ARG A 5 33.16 23.13 18.83
CA ARG A 5 32.32 22.38 17.89
C ARG A 5 32.33 20.87 18.17
N ARG A 6 33.48 20.33 18.58
CA ARG A 6 33.65 18.92 18.93
C ARG A 6 32.83 18.52 20.14
N GLU A 7 32.78 19.37 21.15
CA GLU A 7 32.07 19.14 22.40
C GLU A 7 30.55 19.29 22.23
N PHE A 8 30.13 20.19 21.34
CA PHE A 8 28.76 20.28 20.89
C PHE A 8 28.31 19.00 20.16
N LEU A 9 29.11 18.49 19.23
CA LEU A 9 28.79 17.26 18.47
C LEU A 9 28.77 16.01 19.36
N LEU A 10 29.68 15.90 20.32
CA LEU A 10 29.69 14.78 21.27
C LEU A 10 28.46 14.81 22.21
N ARG A 11 28.06 15.98 22.69
CA ARG A 11 26.88 16.11 23.56
C ARG A 11 25.56 15.94 22.81
N SER A 12 25.46 16.43 21.58
CA SER A 12 24.26 16.26 20.75
C SER A 12 24.12 14.83 20.22
N GLY A 13 25.22 14.15 19.88
CA GLY A 13 25.21 12.75 19.43
C GLY A 13 24.73 11.76 20.50
N LEU A 14 25.09 11.97 21.77
CA LEU A 14 24.66 11.10 22.88
C LEU A 14 23.18 11.26 23.26
N GLY A 15 22.55 12.41 22.95
CA GLY A 15 21.13 12.64 23.19
C GLY A 15 20.22 11.96 22.16
N VAL A 16 20.69 11.81 20.92
CA VAL A 16 19.89 11.28 19.80
C VAL A 16 19.74 9.76 19.87
N THR A 17 20.74 9.03 20.40
CA THR A 17 20.68 7.55 20.47
C THR A 17 19.74 7.03 21.57
N ALA A 18 19.57 7.77 22.68
CA ALA A 18 18.65 7.37 23.75
C ALA A 18 17.17 7.54 23.36
N GLY A 19 16.83 8.53 22.53
CA GLY A 19 15.46 8.74 22.04
C GLY A 19 15.05 7.75 20.94
N ALA A 20 15.99 7.33 20.10
CA ALA A 20 15.71 6.44 18.97
C ALA A 20 15.30 5.02 19.41
N LEU A 21 15.81 4.53 20.54
CA LEU A 21 15.46 3.20 21.07
C LEU A 21 14.11 3.18 21.81
N ALA A 22 13.70 4.31 22.42
CA ALA A 22 12.40 4.42 23.09
C ALA A 22 11.23 4.61 22.10
N GLY A 23 11.49 5.22 20.93
CA GLY A 23 10.48 5.39 19.87
C GLY A 23 10.17 4.11 19.08
N ALA A 24 11.06 3.11 19.12
CA ALA A 24 10.87 1.85 18.40
C ALA A 24 9.72 0.98 18.97
N ALA A 25 9.32 1.22 20.22
CA ALA A 25 8.23 0.47 20.88
C ALA A 25 6.83 1.05 20.60
N ALA A 26 6.74 2.24 19.99
CA ALA A 26 5.48 2.93 19.71
C ALA A 26 5.10 2.87 18.21
N TRP A 27 5.65 1.93 17.46
CA TRP A 27 5.16 1.69 16.10
C TRP A 27 3.73 1.16 16.20
N PRO A 28 2.74 1.81 15.58
CA PRO A 28 1.41 1.22 15.50
C PRO A 28 1.56 -0.14 14.85
N ARG A 29 1.08 -1.19 15.54
CA ARG A 29 0.93 -2.51 14.92
C ARG A 29 0.07 -2.30 13.68
N VAL A 30 0.69 -2.42 12.51
CA VAL A 30 -0.02 -2.56 11.25
C VAL A 30 -1.00 -3.70 11.48
N ALA A 31 -2.30 -3.40 11.39
CA ALA A 31 -3.32 -4.43 11.43
C ALA A 31 -2.91 -5.48 10.39
N PRO A 32 -3.00 -6.79 10.71
CA PRO A 32 -2.67 -7.82 9.74
C PRO A 32 -3.40 -7.48 8.45
N ALA A 33 -2.65 -7.45 7.34
CA ALA A 33 -3.24 -7.27 6.03
C ALA A 33 -4.44 -8.22 5.95
N ALA A 34 -5.61 -7.65 5.62
CA ALA A 34 -6.83 -8.42 5.45
C ALA A 34 -6.49 -9.68 4.65
N ASP A 35 -7.02 -10.83 5.11
CA ASP A 35 -6.75 -12.17 4.59
C ASP A 35 -6.32 -12.10 3.13
N VAL A 36 -5.02 -12.33 2.88
CA VAL A 36 -4.53 -12.46 1.52
C VAL A 36 -5.17 -13.72 1.00
N GLU A 37 -6.32 -13.54 0.34
CA GLU A 37 -6.99 -14.60 -0.38
C GLU A 37 -5.95 -15.27 -1.25
N THR A 38 -5.86 -16.60 -1.17
CA THR A 38 -4.85 -17.34 -1.92
C THR A 38 -4.95 -16.91 -3.38
N PRO A 39 -3.85 -16.39 -3.98
CA PRO A 39 -3.90 -15.90 -5.35
C PRO A 39 -4.48 -17.01 -6.24
N PRO A 40 -5.35 -16.67 -7.19
CA PRO A 40 -5.84 -17.67 -8.13
C PRO A 40 -4.66 -18.32 -8.84
N ASP A 41 -4.78 -19.62 -9.12
CA ASP A 41 -3.80 -20.31 -9.94
C ASP A 41 -3.91 -19.79 -11.38
N LEU A 42 -2.97 -18.93 -11.77
CA LEU A 42 -2.91 -18.29 -13.09
C LEU A 42 -1.94 -19.02 -14.05
N ASN A 43 -1.65 -20.30 -13.80
CA ASN A 43 -0.82 -21.11 -14.72
C ASN A 43 -1.54 -21.46 -16.04
N ASP A 44 -2.81 -21.09 -16.18
CA ASP A 44 -3.64 -21.29 -17.37
C ASP A 44 -4.22 -19.97 -17.90
N TRP A 45 -4.23 -19.79 -19.23
CA TRP A 45 -4.76 -18.61 -19.88
C TRP A 45 -6.29 -18.50 -19.76
N GLU A 46 -7.00 -19.62 -19.64
CA GLU A 46 -8.44 -19.57 -19.37
C GLU A 46 -8.71 -19.01 -17.98
N ALA A 47 -7.91 -19.42 -16.98
CA ALA A 47 -7.97 -18.84 -15.63
C ALA A 47 -7.71 -17.32 -15.66
N VAL A 48 -6.68 -16.86 -16.37
CA VAL A 48 -6.43 -15.42 -16.56
C VAL A 48 -7.61 -14.74 -17.25
N ARG A 49 -8.20 -15.33 -18.30
CA ARG A 49 -9.33 -14.75 -19.03
C ARG A 49 -10.58 -14.63 -18.15
N ASN A 50 -10.77 -15.53 -17.20
CA ASN A 50 -11.92 -15.57 -16.28
C ASN A 50 -11.85 -14.50 -15.19
N GLU A 51 -10.69 -13.90 -14.95
CA GLU A 51 -10.57 -12.74 -14.05
C GLU A 51 -11.25 -11.48 -14.61
N PHE A 52 -11.54 -11.43 -15.91
CA PHE A 52 -12.15 -10.28 -16.59
C PHE A 52 -13.61 -10.52 -16.98
N ASP A 53 -14.49 -9.58 -16.61
CA ASP A 53 -15.91 -9.58 -17.01
C ASP A 53 -16.14 -9.07 -18.46
N LEU A 54 -15.18 -9.33 -19.36
CA LEU A 54 -15.31 -9.01 -20.78
C LEU A 54 -16.33 -9.96 -21.43
N SER A 55 -17.31 -9.43 -22.18
CA SER A 55 -18.26 -10.25 -22.94
C SER A 55 -17.52 -11.22 -23.88
N ARG A 56 -18.05 -12.45 -24.00
CA ARG A 56 -17.54 -13.49 -24.89
C ARG A 56 -18.08 -13.38 -26.32
N ASP A 57 -18.98 -12.43 -26.57
CA ASP A 57 -19.56 -12.19 -27.90
C ASP A 57 -18.59 -11.45 -28.84
N TRP A 58 -17.46 -10.99 -28.31
CA TRP A 58 -16.48 -10.15 -29.01
C TRP A 58 -15.05 -10.66 -28.84
N ILE A 59 -14.22 -10.38 -29.85
CA ILE A 59 -12.76 -10.59 -29.79
C ILE A 59 -12.11 -9.27 -29.37
N HIS A 60 -11.61 -9.20 -28.14
CA HIS A 60 -11.06 -7.98 -27.54
C HIS A 60 -9.58 -7.76 -27.90
N LEU A 61 -9.31 -7.18 -29.07
CA LEU A 61 -7.94 -6.88 -29.54
C LEU A 61 -7.42 -5.48 -29.16
N ALA A 62 -8.26 -4.64 -28.53
CA ALA A 62 -7.94 -3.26 -28.16
C ALA A 62 -7.50 -3.09 -26.69
N GLY A 63 -6.93 -4.13 -26.07
CA GLY A 63 -6.57 -4.12 -24.63
C GLY A 63 -5.54 -3.05 -24.23
N LEU A 64 -4.80 -2.48 -25.18
CA LEU A 64 -3.85 -1.38 -24.95
C LEU A 64 -4.50 0.01 -24.94
N LEU A 65 -5.75 0.15 -25.41
CA LEU A 65 -6.48 1.42 -25.33
C LEU A 65 -6.89 1.68 -23.87
N LEU A 66 -7.57 0.71 -23.27
CA LEU A 66 -7.96 0.73 -21.87
C LEU A 66 -8.21 -0.71 -21.42
N ALA A 67 -7.51 -1.15 -20.39
CA ALA A 67 -7.69 -2.48 -19.84
C ALA A 67 -9.00 -2.55 -19.03
N SER A 68 -9.77 -3.61 -19.24
CA SER A 68 -10.84 -3.97 -18.29
C SER A 68 -10.20 -4.37 -16.95
N HIS A 69 -10.83 -4.04 -15.84
CA HIS A 69 -10.31 -4.39 -14.52
C HIS A 69 -10.49 -5.90 -14.24
N PRO A 70 -9.42 -6.65 -13.90
CA PRO A 70 -9.57 -8.00 -13.37
C PRO A 70 -10.23 -7.97 -11.99
N ARG A 71 -10.79 -9.10 -11.54
CA ARG A 71 -11.57 -9.20 -10.30
C ARG A 71 -10.88 -8.61 -9.06
N PRO A 72 -9.59 -8.90 -8.76
CA PRO A 72 -8.92 -8.31 -7.60
C PRO A 72 -8.87 -6.77 -7.65
N VAL A 73 -8.78 -6.19 -8.85
CA VAL A 73 -8.83 -4.73 -9.02
C VAL A 73 -10.24 -4.20 -8.81
N ARG A 74 -11.27 -4.88 -9.33
CA ARG A 74 -12.69 -4.49 -9.10
C ARG A 74 -13.05 -4.52 -7.62
N GLU A 75 -12.65 -5.56 -6.91
CA GLU A 75 -12.88 -5.72 -5.47
C GLU A 75 -12.15 -4.64 -4.66
N ALA A 76 -10.91 -4.33 -5.04
CA ALA A 76 -10.17 -3.23 -4.41
C ALA A 76 -10.87 -1.89 -4.60
N ILE A 77 -11.29 -1.57 -5.84
CA ILE A 77 -12.03 -0.35 -6.16
C ILE A 77 -13.31 -0.28 -5.33
N GLU A 78 -14.09 -1.35 -5.26
CA GLU A 78 -15.35 -1.37 -4.52
C GLU A 78 -15.12 -1.16 -3.01
N ARG A 79 -14.09 -1.78 -2.44
CA ARG A 79 -13.68 -1.53 -1.05
C ARG A 79 -13.30 -0.06 -0.81
N HIS A 80 -12.53 0.55 -1.71
CA HIS A 80 -12.15 1.96 -1.60
C HIS A 80 -13.35 2.89 -1.77
N ARG A 81 -14.23 2.60 -2.73
CA ARG A 81 -15.47 3.35 -2.97
C ARG A 81 -16.34 3.38 -1.72
N ARG A 82 -16.62 2.22 -1.12
CA ARG A 82 -17.42 2.13 0.11
C ARG A 82 -16.84 2.96 1.26
N GLY A 83 -15.51 2.94 1.44
CA GLY A 83 -14.85 3.74 2.47
C GLY A 83 -14.95 5.25 2.22
N LEU A 84 -14.86 5.66 0.95
CA LEU A 84 -15.05 7.05 0.55
C LEU A 84 -16.51 7.50 0.70
N ASP A 85 -17.48 6.65 0.38
CA ASP A 85 -18.90 6.96 0.50
C ASP A 85 -19.34 7.12 1.97
N ASP A 86 -18.74 6.36 2.91
CA ASP A 86 -19.03 6.44 4.34
C ASP A 86 -18.50 7.72 5.01
N ASN A 87 -17.19 8.01 4.86
CA ASN A 87 -16.57 9.22 5.40
C ASN A 87 -15.27 9.58 4.66
N PRO A 88 -15.33 10.44 3.63
CA PRO A 88 -14.17 10.71 2.78
C PRO A 88 -12.97 11.31 3.52
N PRO A 89 -13.11 12.34 4.39
CA PRO A 89 -11.97 12.88 5.14
C PRO A 89 -11.28 11.83 6.01
N HIS A 90 -12.06 11.04 6.76
CA HIS A 90 -11.51 10.00 7.62
C HIS A 90 -10.78 8.92 6.80
N TYR A 91 -11.38 8.49 5.70
CA TYR A 91 -10.81 7.46 4.83
C TYR A 91 -9.47 7.87 4.19
N LEU A 92 -9.41 9.11 3.69
CA LEU A 92 -8.22 9.67 3.07
C LEU A 92 -7.10 9.88 4.10
N TYR A 93 -7.37 10.59 5.19
CA TYR A 93 -6.31 10.91 6.16
C TYR A 93 -5.91 9.73 7.06
N GLY A 94 -6.75 8.69 7.15
CA GLY A 94 -6.47 7.50 7.96
C GLY A 94 -5.42 6.53 7.39
N GLY A 95 -4.80 6.80 6.23
CA GLY A 95 -3.74 5.93 5.71
C GLY A 95 -3.30 6.14 4.26
N TYR A 96 -3.62 7.28 3.64
CA TYR A 96 -3.25 7.53 2.23
C TYR A 96 -1.73 7.45 1.98
N SER A 97 -0.92 8.05 2.86
CA SER A 97 0.54 8.09 2.70
C SER A 97 1.24 6.74 2.93
N SER A 98 0.69 5.85 3.76
CA SER A 98 1.29 4.51 3.97
C SER A 98 1.06 3.60 2.77
N ARG A 99 -0.12 3.67 2.15
CA ARG A 99 -0.53 2.81 1.03
C ARG A 99 0.33 3.02 -0.22
N GLU A 100 0.74 4.25 -0.53
CA GLU A 100 1.66 4.50 -1.66
C GLU A 100 3.03 3.84 -1.44
N GLY A 101 3.53 3.85 -0.20
CA GLY A 101 4.77 3.18 0.18
C GLY A 101 4.67 1.66 0.05
N GLU A 102 3.56 1.09 0.52
CA GLU A 102 3.27 -0.35 0.42
C GLU A 102 3.19 -0.82 -1.05
N VAL A 103 2.48 -0.07 -1.92
CA VAL A 103 2.41 -0.39 -3.36
C VAL A 103 3.80 -0.35 -4.00
N ARG A 104 4.61 0.66 -3.67
CA ARG A 104 5.97 0.77 -4.21
C ARG A 104 6.87 -0.39 -3.75
N GLN A 105 6.75 -0.79 -2.48
CA GLN A 105 7.51 -1.94 -1.96
C GLN A 105 7.07 -3.25 -2.59
N ALA A 106 5.77 -3.45 -2.83
CA ALA A 106 5.26 -4.66 -3.47
C ALA A 106 5.64 -4.78 -4.95
N ALA A 107 5.92 -3.65 -5.63
CA ALA A 107 6.29 -3.62 -7.04
C ALA A 107 7.81 -3.68 -7.31
N ALA A 108 8.65 -3.55 -6.28
CA ALA A 108 10.11 -3.56 -6.37
C ALA A 108 10.67 -4.98 -6.28
#